data_AF-A0A3E0DNH9-F1
#
_entry.id   AF-A0A3E0DNH9-F1
#
_cell.length_a   1.000
_cell.length_b   1.000
_cell.length_c   1.000
_cell.angle_alpha   90.00
_cell.angle_beta   90.00
_cell.angle_gamma   90.00
#
_symmetry.space_group_name_H-M   'P 1'
#
loop_
_entity.id
_entity.type
_entity.pdbx_description
1 polymer ?
#
loop_
_entity_poly.entity_id
_entity_poly.type
_entity_poly.pdbx_seq_one_letter_code
_entity_poly.pdbx_strand_id
1 'polypeptide(L)'
;MMKLIIQGLDSIPRYLRKKAKKEALQLSRSPESNRRWKKMHSKKGMIRSKINRSYRLVVCCSDIKTGPYFAMSHAEFDRRYS
;
A
#
# COMPACT_ATOMS: atom_id res chain seq x y z
N MET A 1 -13.97 9.68 12.38
CA MET A 1 -12.70 8.93 12.18
C MET A 1 -12.63 8.50 10.71
N MET A 2 -11.78 9.11 9.88
CA MET A 2 -11.71 8.75 8.44
C MET A 2 -11.23 7.30 8.29
N LYS A 3 -12.02 6.48 7.60
CA LYS A 3 -11.72 5.07 7.35
C LYS A 3 -11.03 4.95 6.00
N LEU A 4 -9.73 4.64 6.00
CA LEU A 4 -8.99 4.38 4.76
C LEU A 4 -9.56 3.14 4.07
N ILE A 5 -9.77 3.25 2.76
CA ILE A 5 -10.17 2.14 1.92
C ILE A 5 -8.92 1.35 1.54
N ILE A 6 -8.88 0.06 1.88
CA ILE A 6 -7.82 -0.86 1.46
C ILE A 6 -8.45 -2.04 0.72
N GLN A 7 -8.22 -2.09 -0.58
CA GLN A 7 -8.69 -3.14 -1.48
C GLN A 7 -7.73 -4.34 -1.48
N GLY A 8 -8.24 -5.55 -1.70
CA GLY A 8 -7.44 -6.79 -1.72
C GLY A 8 -6.90 -7.21 -0.35
N LEU A 9 -7.46 -6.65 0.73
CA LEU A 9 -7.06 -6.99 2.10
C LEU A 9 -7.49 -8.42 2.49
N ASP A 10 -8.55 -8.90 1.87
CA ASP A 10 -9.03 -10.28 1.89
C ASP A 10 -8.01 -11.25 1.27
N SER A 11 -7.34 -10.84 0.20
CA SER A 11 -6.28 -11.60 -0.48
C SER A 11 -4.98 -11.73 0.30
N ILE A 12 -4.85 -11.07 1.47
CA ILE A 12 -3.67 -11.20 2.34
C ILE A 12 -4.00 -11.95 3.64
N PRO A 13 -3.05 -12.75 4.20
CA PRO A 13 -3.23 -13.47 5.45
C PRO A 13 -3.67 -12.58 6.61
N ARG A 14 -4.59 -13.08 7.45
CA ARG A 14 -5.20 -12.33 8.56
C ARG A 14 -4.18 -11.64 9.47
N TYR A 15 -3.07 -12.31 9.78
CA TYR A 15 -2.00 -11.76 10.63
C TYR A 15 -1.27 -10.57 9.99
N LEU A 16 -1.27 -10.45 8.66
CA LEU A 16 -0.70 -9.31 7.93
C LEU A 16 -1.68 -8.16 7.72
N ARG A 17 -2.99 -8.41 7.77
CA ARG A 17 -4.03 -7.38 7.58
C ARG A 17 -3.87 -6.22 8.56
N LYS A 18 -3.58 -6.52 9.84
CA LYS A 18 -3.33 -5.50 10.87
C LYS A 18 -2.11 -4.65 10.53
N LYS A 19 -1.05 -5.26 10.01
CA LYS A 19 0.17 -4.56 9.57
C LYS A 19 -0.11 -3.66 8.37
N ALA A 20 -0.80 -4.16 7.34
CA ALA A 20 -1.18 -3.38 6.16
C ALA A 20 -2.01 -2.15 6.53
N LYS A 21 -3.03 -2.32 7.39
CA LYS A 21 -3.83 -1.20 7.92
C LYS A 21 -2.98 -0.17 8.67
N LYS A 22 -2.07 -0.63 9.53
CA LYS A 22 -1.16 0.26 10.29
C LYS A 22 -0.26 1.06 9.35
N GLU A 23 0.32 0.43 8.32
CA GLU A 23 1.17 1.13 7.36
C GLU A 23 0.40 2.14 6.50
N ALA A 24 -0.80 1.79 6.04
CA ALA A 24 -1.68 2.72 5.33
C ALA A 24 -2.01 3.94 6.18
N LEU A 25 -2.44 3.70 7.43
CA LEU A 25 -2.80 4.77 8.37
C LEU A 25 -1.61 5.66 8.73
N GLN A 26 -0.43 5.09 8.89
CA GLN A 26 0.78 5.87 9.18
C GLN A 26 1.12 6.78 7.99
N LEU A 27 1.08 6.25 6.77
CA LEU A 27 1.34 7.04 5.58
C LEU A 27 0.30 8.15 5.39
N SER A 28 -0.99 7.85 5.58
CA SER A 28 -2.06 8.85 5.38
C SER A 28 -1.97 10.03 6.35
N ARG A 29 -1.46 9.79 7.57
CA ARG A 29 -1.27 10.82 8.60
C ARG A 29 -0.02 11.66 8.39
N SER A 30 1.05 11.06 7.86
CA SER A 30 2.32 11.75 7.65
C SER A 30 3.01 11.23 6.38
N PRO A 31 2.61 11.73 5.20
CA PRO A 31 3.17 11.30 3.92
C PRO A 31 4.67 11.62 3.80
N GLU A 32 5.09 12.78 4.31
CA GLU A 32 6.47 13.28 4.21
C GLU A 32 7.49 12.44 5.00
N SER A 33 7.07 11.79 6.09
CA SER A 33 7.99 11.14 7.04
C SER A 33 8.28 9.67 6.73
N ASN A 34 7.65 9.10 5.69
CA ASN A 34 7.60 7.65 5.55
C ASN A 34 8.68 7.06 4.62
N ARG A 35 9.85 6.74 5.20
CA ARG A 35 10.99 6.10 4.50
C ARG A 35 10.70 4.70 3.94
N ARG A 36 9.63 4.02 4.37
CA ARG A 36 9.29 2.67 3.89
C ARG A 36 8.65 2.66 2.52
N TRP A 37 8.03 3.77 2.11
CA TRP A 37 7.35 3.87 0.85
C TRP A 37 8.30 4.34 -0.25
N LYS A 38 8.33 3.60 -1.35
CA LYS A 38 9.20 3.90 -2.48
C LYS A 38 8.36 4.26 -3.70
N LYS A 39 8.75 5.33 -4.40
CA LYS A 39 8.19 5.68 -5.72
C LYS A 39 8.39 4.52 -6.68
N MET A 40 7.38 4.25 -7.49
CA MET A 40 7.44 3.23 -8.52
C MET A 40 8.01 3.84 -9.81
N HIS A 41 9.04 3.22 -10.37
CA HIS A 41 9.66 3.68 -11.62
C HIS A 41 8.79 3.34 -12.84
N SER A 42 8.13 2.17 -12.81
CA SER A 42 7.25 1.70 -13.89
C SER A 42 5.93 2.46 -13.99
N LYS A 43 5.50 3.14 -12.92
CA LYS A 43 4.24 3.89 -12.91
C LYS A 43 4.37 5.19 -12.11
N LYS A 44 4.46 6.30 -12.85
CA LYS A 44 4.56 7.66 -12.28
C LYS A 44 3.35 7.94 -11.38
N GLY A 45 3.60 8.65 -10.29
CA GLY A 45 2.56 9.02 -9.33
C GLY A 45 2.11 7.90 -8.38
N MET A 46 2.72 6.70 -8.44
CA MET A 46 2.43 5.63 -7.50
C MET A 46 3.61 5.36 -6.55
N ILE A 47 3.26 4.97 -5.32
CA ILE A 47 4.22 4.56 -4.30
C ILE A 47 3.84 3.18 -3.76
N ARG A 48 4.86 2.43 -3.32
CA ARG A 48 4.70 1.09 -2.76
C ARG A 48 5.41 0.91 -1.44
N SER A 49 4.84 0.09 -0.56
CA SER A 49 5.49 -0.45 0.63
C SER A 49 5.50 -1.98 0.60
N LYS A 50 6.52 -2.59 1.22
CA LYS A 50 6.55 -4.03 1.45
C LYS A 50 5.86 -4.34 2.79
N ILE A 51 4.73 -5.03 2.75
CA ILE A 51 4.09 -5.56 3.96
C ILE A 51 4.97 -6.68 4.54
N ASN A 52 5.44 -7.59 3.69
CA ASN A 52 6.46 -8.61 3.99
C ASN A 52 7.17 -9.02 2.68
N ARG A 53 7.85 -10.16 2.63
CA ARG A 53 8.48 -10.66 1.39
C ARG A 53 7.47 -10.93 0.26
N SER A 54 6.28 -11.44 0.60
CA SER A 54 5.27 -11.93 -0.34
C SER A 54 4.16 -10.95 -0.71
N TYR A 55 3.98 -9.86 0.05
CA TYR A 55 2.85 -8.93 -0.11
C TYR A 55 3.32 -7.47 -0.17
N ARG A 56 2.58 -6.66 -0.91
CA ARG A 56 2.84 -5.24 -1.15
C ARG A 56 1.58 -4.43 -0.87
N LEU A 57 1.79 -3.17 -0.49
CA LEU A 57 0.76 -2.15 -0.44
C LEU A 57 1.11 -1.06 -1.44
N VAL A 58 0.15 -0.61 -2.24
CA VAL A 58 0.35 0.38 -3.29
C VAL A 58 -0.72 1.46 -3.18
N VAL A 59 -0.38 2.72 -3.44
CA VAL A 59 -1.35 3.83 -3.48
C VAL A 59 -0.87 4.90 -4.46
N CYS A 60 -1.81 5.65 -5.04
CA CYS A 60 -1.49 6.86 -5.79
C CYS A 60 -1.07 7.98 -4.82
N CYS A 61 -0.11 8.81 -5.22
CA CYS A 61 0.36 9.94 -4.40
C CYS A 61 -0.78 10.94 -4.10
N SER A 62 -1.69 11.18 -5.05
CA SER A 62 -2.86 12.05 -4.85
C SER A 62 -3.82 11.50 -3.79
N ASP A 63 -3.83 10.18 -3.62
CA ASP A 63 -4.85 9.46 -2.87
C ASP A 63 -4.33 8.97 -1.52
N ILE A 64 -3.14 9.39 -1.08
CA ILE A 64 -2.55 8.93 0.18
C ILE A 64 -3.47 9.21 1.37
N LYS A 65 -4.19 10.34 1.38
CA LYS A 65 -5.06 10.72 2.51
C LYS A 65 -6.44 10.04 2.47
N THR A 66 -6.89 9.60 1.30
CA THR A 66 -8.27 9.14 1.04
C THR A 66 -8.35 7.66 0.66
N GLY A 67 -7.32 7.12 0.05
CA GLY A 67 -7.31 5.83 -0.63
C GLY A 67 -7.96 5.89 -2.02
N PRO A 68 -8.06 4.75 -2.73
CA PRO A 68 -7.83 3.40 -2.21
C PRO A 68 -6.35 3.00 -2.14
N TYR A 69 -6.02 2.25 -1.10
CA TYR A 69 -4.79 1.47 -1.02
C TYR A 69 -5.03 0.08 -1.61
N PHE A 70 -4.08 -0.44 -2.38
CA PHE A 70 -4.16 -1.78 -2.95
C PHE A 70 -3.20 -2.72 -2.24
N ALA A 71 -3.74 -3.70 -1.51
CA ALA A 71 -2.99 -4.81 -0.95
C ALA A 71 -3.03 -5.98 -1.93
N MET A 72 -1.86 -6.51 -2.27
CA MET A 72 -1.76 -7.61 -3.23
C MET A 72 -0.49 -8.44 -2.99
N SER A 73 -0.47 -9.65 -3.57
CA SER A 73 0.72 -10.49 -3.57
C SER A 73 1.83 -9.89 -4.44
N HIS A 74 3.07 -10.33 -4.24
CA HIS A 74 4.20 -9.91 -5.07
C HIS A 74 4.01 -10.32 -6.54
N ALA A 75 3.50 -11.53 -6.79
CA ALA A 75 3.22 -12.01 -8.13
C ALA A 75 2.12 -11.21 -8.83
N GLU A 76 1.08 -10.79 -8.11
CA GLU A 76 0.05 -9.90 -8.65
C GLU A 76 0.57 -8.48 -8.87
N PHE A 77 1.41 -7.99 -7.97
CA PHE A 77 2.10 -6.71 -8.16
C PHE A 77 2.95 -6.71 -9.43
N ASP A 78 3.77 -7.74 -9.64
CA ASP A 78 4.63 -7.84 -10.82
C ASP A 78 3.78 -7.95 -12.10
N ARG A 79 2.70 -8.75 -12.10
CA ARG A 79 1.79 -8.82 -13.27
C ARG A 79 1.12 -7.49 -13.63
N ARG A 80 0.89 -6.60 -12.65
CA ARG A 80 0.19 -5.32 -12.86
C ARG A 80 1.11 -4.14 -13.14
N TYR A 81 2.36 -4.23 -12.68
CA TYR A 81 3.25 -3.07 -12.60
C TYR A 81 4.70 -3.35 -13.03
N SER A 82 5.06 -4.58 -13.38
CA SER A 82 6.30 -4.88 -14.10
C SER A 82 6.11 -4.78 -15.60
#